data_AF-A0A6I5RW90-F1
#
_entry.id   AF-A0A6I5RW90-F1
#
_cell.length_a   1.000
_cell.length_b   1.000
_cell.length_c   1.000
_cell.angle_alpha   90.00
_cell.angle_beta   90.00
_cell.angle_gamma   90.00
#
_symmetry.space_group_name_H-M   'P 1'
#
loop_
_entity.id
_entity.type
_entity.pdbx_description
1 polymer ?
#
loop_
_entity_poly.entity_id
_entity_poly.type
_entity_poly.pdbx_seq_one_letter_code
_entity_poly.pdbx_strand_id
1 'polypeptide(L)'
;MPQLSATLATLQAQGTVVAASAQYRDQYPFSLRLTKPLQLIPEGDELAWAQANPTGVLLVNHKAMSAEQRQAALITQTFRGSDAALWPATTLTRHPDYLSNERVEDANATE
;
A
#
# COMPACT_ATOMS: atom_id res chain seq x y z
N MET A 1 13.38 14.43 -3.07
CA MET A 1 13.29 13.45 -4.17
C MET A 1 11.91 12.80 -4.16
N PRO A 2 10.98 13.13 -5.09
CA PRO A 2 9.62 12.57 -5.08
C PRO A 2 9.43 11.49 -6.16
N GLN A 3 10.07 10.33 -6.00
CA GLN A 3 9.93 9.23 -6.98
C GLN A 3 8.59 8.48 -6.86
N LEU A 4 8.03 8.34 -5.65
CA LEU A 4 6.81 7.57 -5.42
C LEU A 4 5.59 8.18 -6.13
N SER A 5 5.39 9.49 -6.01
CA SER A 5 4.26 10.19 -6.64
C SER A 5 4.31 10.14 -8.18
N ALA A 6 5.51 10.19 -8.77
CA ALA A 6 5.67 10.09 -10.23
C ALA A 6 5.39 8.67 -10.73
N THR A 7 5.84 7.64 -10.02
CA THR A 7 5.52 6.25 -10.35
C THR A 7 4.02 5.98 -10.20
N LEU A 8 3.40 6.44 -9.12
CA LEU A 8 1.95 6.30 -8.91
C LEU A 8 1.15 6.98 -10.02
N ALA A 9 1.52 8.20 -10.41
CA ALA A 9 0.89 8.91 -11.52
C ALA A 9 1.05 8.15 -12.85
N THR A 10 2.23 7.56 -13.09
CA THR A 10 2.50 6.75 -14.28
C THR A 10 1.67 5.47 -14.31
N LEU A 11 1.53 4.77 -13.18
CA LEU A 11 0.69 3.58 -13.05
C LEU A 11 -0.80 3.93 -13.26
N GLN A 12 -1.27 5.02 -12.68
CA GLN A 12 -2.63 5.52 -12.86
C GLN A 12 -2.92 5.96 -14.31
N ALA A 13 -1.91 6.49 -15.00
CA ALA A 13 -1.97 6.83 -16.43
C ALA A 13 -1.99 5.59 -17.33
N GLN A 14 -1.33 4.50 -16.91
CA GLN A 14 -1.39 3.19 -17.58
C GLN A 14 -2.70 2.43 -17.31
N GLY A 15 -3.61 2.98 -16.51
CA GLY A 15 -4.88 2.34 -16.17
C GLY A 15 -4.78 1.31 -15.04
N THR A 16 -3.63 1.21 -14.38
CA THR A 16 -3.46 0.38 -13.18
C THR A 16 -4.26 0.98 -12.03
N VAL A 17 -5.15 0.17 -11.45
CA VAL A 17 -5.90 0.58 -10.25
C VAL A 17 -4.91 0.58 -9.08
N VAL A 18 -4.77 1.74 -8.45
CA VAL A 18 -3.97 1.91 -7.25
C VAL A 18 -4.94 2.02 -6.08
N ALA A 19 -4.82 1.07 -5.16
CA ALA A 19 -5.58 1.10 -3.94
C ALA A 19 -4.67 1.23 -2.71
N ALA A 20 -5.21 1.74 -1.63
CA ALA A 20 -4.50 1.90 -0.37
C ALA A 20 -5.38 1.40 0.77
N SER A 21 -4.76 0.79 1.78
CA SER A 21 -5.47 0.39 3.00
C SER A 21 -6.08 1.62 3.68
N ALA A 22 -7.26 1.49 4.28
CA ALA A 22 -8.01 2.60 4.87
C ALA A 22 -7.21 3.38 5.93
N GLN A 23 -6.24 2.72 6.60
CA GLN A 23 -5.29 3.36 7.52
C GLN A 23 -4.38 4.40 6.83
N TYR A 24 -4.23 4.33 5.50
CA TYR A 24 -3.48 5.30 4.70
C TYR A 24 -4.17 6.67 4.61
N ARG A 25 -5.51 6.73 4.80
CA ARG A 25 -6.29 7.96 4.66
C ARG A 25 -5.96 9.00 5.74
N ASP A 26 -5.75 8.56 6.97
CA ASP A 26 -5.60 9.46 8.12
C ASP A 26 -4.15 9.98 8.28
N GLN A 27 -3.15 9.22 7.81
CA GLN A 27 -1.74 9.53 8.06
C GLN A 27 -1.04 10.32 6.95
N TYR A 28 -1.61 10.39 5.74
CA TYR A 28 -0.91 10.96 4.58
C TYR A 28 -1.71 12.05 3.85
N PRO A 29 -1.38 13.34 4.05
CA PRO A 29 -1.89 14.43 3.21
C PRO A 29 -1.34 14.36 1.76
N PHE A 30 -0.48 13.39 1.41
CA PHE A 30 0.04 13.19 0.06
C PHE A 30 -1.02 12.75 -0.96
N SER A 31 -2.16 12.24 -0.49
CA SER A 31 -3.35 11.98 -1.31
C SER A 31 -3.84 13.25 -2.04
N LEU A 32 -3.54 14.44 -1.52
CA LEU A 32 -3.88 15.73 -2.16
C LEU A 32 -3.00 16.06 -3.38
N ARG A 33 -1.90 15.32 -3.63
CA ARG A 33 -1.01 15.54 -4.80
C ARG A 33 -1.10 14.44 -5.86
N LEU A 34 -1.90 13.41 -5.64
CA LEU A 34 -2.12 12.35 -6.62
C LEU A 34 -3.16 12.79 -7.66
N THR A 35 -2.87 12.54 -8.93
CA THR A 35 -3.71 12.97 -10.07
C THR A 35 -5.03 12.22 -10.14
N LYS A 36 -5.10 10.99 -9.58
CA LYS A 36 -6.36 10.26 -9.35
C LYS A 36 -6.48 9.85 -7.89
N PRO A 37 -7.70 9.85 -7.33
CA PRO A 37 -7.95 9.37 -5.98
C PRO A 37 -7.55 7.89 -5.88
N LEU A 38 -6.87 7.54 -4.78
CA LEU A 38 -6.58 6.15 -4.44
C LEU A 38 -7.88 5.46 -4.03
N GLN A 39 -8.07 4.22 -4.47
CA GLN A 39 -9.18 3.43 -3.97
C GLN A 39 -8.87 3.00 -2.53
N LEU A 40 -9.68 3.44 -1.58
CA LEU A 40 -9.53 3.03 -0.19
C LEU A 40 -10.19 1.68 0.02
N ILE A 41 -9.44 0.74 0.58
CA ILE A 41 -9.92 -0.60 0.89
C ILE A 41 -9.97 -0.73 2.41
N PRO A 42 -11.07 -1.24 2.99
CA PRO A 42 -11.12 -1.54 4.41
C PRO A 42 -10.05 -2.58 4.79
N GLU A 43 -9.57 -2.48 6.02
CA GLU A 43 -8.58 -3.42 6.58
C GLU A 43 -9.12 -4.85 6.55
N GLY A 44 -8.27 -5.79 6.17
CA GLY A 44 -8.61 -7.20 5.98
C GLY A 44 -9.19 -7.53 4.59
N ASP A 45 -9.54 -6.53 3.79
CA ASP A 45 -10.07 -6.71 2.44
C ASP A 45 -8.98 -6.56 1.35
N GLU A 46 -7.73 -6.28 1.74
CA GLU A 46 -6.59 -6.17 0.81
C GLU A 46 -6.44 -7.39 -0.09
N LEU A 47 -6.55 -8.60 0.48
CA LEU A 47 -6.40 -9.85 -0.25
C LEU A 47 -7.58 -10.11 -1.19
N ALA A 48 -8.80 -9.82 -0.74
CA ALA A 48 -10.00 -9.95 -1.56
C ALA A 48 -9.96 -8.97 -2.74
N TRP A 49 -9.53 -7.74 -2.49
CA TRP A 49 -9.30 -6.74 -3.52
C TRP A 49 -8.22 -7.17 -4.51
N ALA A 50 -7.10 -7.70 -4.00
CA ALA A 50 -5.99 -8.16 -4.83
C ALA A 50 -6.42 -9.32 -5.75
N GLN A 51 -7.27 -10.22 -5.26
CA GLN A 51 -7.86 -11.28 -6.07
C GLN A 51 -8.83 -10.73 -7.12
N ALA A 52 -9.62 -9.72 -6.78
CA ALA A 52 -10.54 -9.07 -7.71
C ALA A 52 -9.83 -8.19 -8.76
N ASN A 53 -8.64 -7.67 -8.43
CA ASN A 53 -7.87 -6.74 -9.27
C ASN A 53 -6.43 -7.24 -9.46
N PRO A 54 -6.19 -8.34 -10.19
CA PRO A 54 -4.86 -8.93 -10.34
C PRO A 54 -3.85 -7.99 -11.02
N THR A 55 -4.30 -7.03 -11.83
CA THR A 55 -3.45 -6.01 -12.47
C THR A 55 -3.27 -4.75 -11.62
N GLY A 56 -3.93 -4.69 -10.45
CA GLY A 56 -3.86 -3.57 -9.53
C GLY A 56 -2.63 -3.61 -8.63
N VAL A 57 -2.39 -2.48 -7.96
CA VAL A 57 -1.34 -2.36 -6.95
C VAL A 57 -1.93 -1.78 -5.66
N LEU A 58 -1.50 -2.36 -4.54
CA LEU A 58 -1.86 -1.93 -3.19
C LEU A 58 -0.74 -1.12 -2.57
N LEU A 59 -1.09 -0.08 -1.83
CA LEU A 59 -0.17 0.65 -0.98
C LEU A 59 -0.45 0.29 0.48
N VAL A 60 0.52 -0.37 1.09
CA VAL A 60 0.45 -0.87 2.46
C VAL A 60 1.56 -0.22 3.30
N ASN A 61 1.24 0.14 4.54
CA ASN A 61 2.25 0.58 5.50
C ASN A 61 2.64 -0.58 6.43
N HIS A 62 3.93 -0.89 6.46
CA HIS A 62 4.51 -1.85 7.38
C HIS A 62 5.28 -1.13 8.48
N LYS A 63 5.15 -1.64 9.71
CA LYS A 63 5.96 -1.14 10.85
C LYS A 63 7.42 -1.56 10.70
N ALA A 64 7.65 -2.76 10.17
CA ALA A 64 8.96 -3.29 9.83
C ALA A 64 8.81 -4.26 8.65
N MET A 65 9.59 -4.05 7.60
CA MET A 65 9.68 -4.97 6.47
C MET A 65 10.96 -5.80 6.51
N SER A 66 10.83 -7.10 6.27
CA SER A 66 11.96 -7.98 6.00
C SER A 66 12.56 -7.68 4.61
N ALA A 67 13.83 -8.05 4.42
CA ALA A 67 14.53 -7.85 3.14
C ALA A 67 13.83 -8.58 1.96
N GLU A 68 13.19 -9.71 2.23
CA GLU A 68 12.38 -10.46 1.25
C GLU A 68 11.15 -9.66 0.82
N GLN A 69 10.44 -9.06 1.78
CA GLN A 69 9.27 -8.23 1.49
C GLN A 69 9.65 -7.00 0.68
N ARG A 70 10.78 -6.34 1.03
CA ARG A 70 11.26 -5.18 0.26
C ARG A 70 11.67 -5.54 -1.18
N GLN A 71 12.17 -6.76 -1.42
CA GLN A 71 12.50 -7.25 -2.75
C GLN A 71 11.27 -7.67 -3.56
N ALA A 72 10.22 -8.15 -2.89
CA ALA A 72 8.96 -8.53 -3.52
C ALA A 72 8.04 -7.32 -3.80
N ALA A 73 8.15 -6.26 -3.01
CA ALA A 73 7.46 -5.01 -3.25
C ALA A 73 8.00 -4.28 -4.49
N LEU A 74 7.11 -3.67 -5.27
CA LEU A 74 7.50 -2.86 -6.44
C LEU A 74 8.34 -1.65 -6.03
N ILE A 75 7.89 -0.96 -4.98
CA ILE A 75 8.56 0.21 -4.42
C ILE A 75 8.35 0.21 -2.92
N THR A 76 9.41 0.44 -2.16
CA THR A 76 9.33 0.73 -0.72
C THR A 76 9.85 2.14 -0.44
N GLN A 77 9.13 2.89 0.38
CA GLN A 77 9.51 4.22 0.82
C GLN A 77 9.34 4.31 2.34
N THR A 78 10.43 4.54 3.05
CA THR A 78 10.39 4.82 4.48
C THR A 78 9.85 6.22 4.72
N PHE A 79 8.83 6.34 5.55
CA PHE A 79 8.19 7.59 5.90
C PHE A 79 7.84 7.64 7.39
N ARG A 80 8.37 8.64 8.10
CA ARG A 80 8.11 8.90 9.54
C ARG A 80 8.17 7.65 10.44
N GLY A 81 9.13 6.75 10.19
CA GLY A 81 9.32 5.54 11.00
C GLY A 81 8.41 4.37 10.66
N SER A 82 7.67 4.44 9.54
CA SER A 82 7.02 3.28 8.90
C SER A 82 7.54 3.10 7.48
N ASP A 83 7.46 1.89 6.95
CA ASP A 83 7.83 1.57 5.56
C ASP A 83 6.56 1.46 4.71
N ALA A 84 6.34 2.41 3.81
CA ALA A 84 5.26 2.35 2.83
C ALA A 84 5.71 1.50 1.64
N ALA A 85 5.01 0.42 1.35
CA ALA A 85 5.32 -0.50 0.26
C ALA A 85 4.19 -0.60 -0.74
N LEU A 86 4.55 -0.52 -2.01
CA LEU A 86 3.66 -0.77 -3.13
C LEU A 86 3.74 -2.25 -3.51
N TRP A 87 2.63 -2.96 -3.35
CA TRP A 87 2.50 -4.37 -3.59
C TRP A 87 1.67 -4.64 -4.85
N PRO A 88 2.16 -5.44 -5.81
CA PRO A 88 1.31 -5.96 -6.86
C PRO A 88 0.22 -6.85 -6.27
N ALA A 89 -1.01 -6.73 -6.75
CA ALA A 89 -2.11 -7.60 -6.36
C ALA A 89 -1.80 -9.09 -6.62
N THR A 90 -1.09 -9.40 -7.72
CA THR A 90 -0.59 -10.74 -7.99
C THR A 90 0.38 -11.26 -6.93
N THR A 91 1.18 -10.38 -6.33
CA THR A 91 2.14 -10.76 -5.29
C THR A 91 1.42 -11.07 -3.99
N LEU A 92 0.46 -10.22 -3.58
CA LEU A 92 -0.36 -10.46 -2.39
C LEU A 92 -1.21 -11.72 -2.52
N THR A 93 -1.77 -11.97 -3.71
CA THR A 93 -2.55 -13.20 -3.97
C THR A 93 -1.68 -14.46 -3.87
N ARG A 94 -0.41 -14.40 -4.27
CA ARG A 94 0.54 -15.53 -4.18
C ARG A 94 1.16 -15.67 -2.79
N HIS A 95 1.35 -14.56 -2.09
CA HIS A 95 2.00 -14.48 -0.79
C HIS A 95 1.12 -13.67 0.17
N PRO A 96 -0.03 -14.23 0.60
CA PRO A 96 -0.89 -13.57 1.59
C PRO A 96 -0.16 -13.34 2.92
N ASP A 97 0.88 -14.11 3.21
CA ASP A 97 1.73 -13.99 4.39
C ASP A 97 2.46 -12.63 4.48
N TYR A 98 2.61 -11.90 3.36
CA TYR A 98 3.22 -10.57 3.39
C TYR A 98 2.36 -9.51 4.05
N LEU A 99 1.06 -9.75 4.19
CA LEU A 99 0.12 -8.90 4.95
C LEU A 99 0.20 -9.16 6.47
N SER A 100 0.79 -10.28 6.91
CA SER A 100 0.85 -10.65 8.34
C SER A 100 1.62 -9.65 9.22
N ASN A 101 2.50 -8.84 8.61
CA ASN A 101 3.30 -7.79 9.27
C ASN A 101 2.81 -6.37 8.94
N GLU A 102 1.59 -6.24 8.43
CA GLU A 102 0.95 -4.96 8.26
C GLU A 102 0.84 -4.26 9.62
N ARG A 103 1.11 -2.95 9.67
CA ARG A 103 0.98 -2.22 10.93
C ARG A 103 -0.52 -2.09 11.22
N VAL A 104 -1.07 -3.03 11.96
CA VAL A 104 -2.35 -2.85 12.62
C VAL A 104 -2.08 -1.91 13.79
N GLU A 105 -2.37 -0.61 13.62
CA GLU A 105 -2.55 0.21 14.81
C GLU A 105 -3.78 -0.32 15.53
N ASP A 106 -3.58 -1.09 16.60
CA ASP A 106 -4.56 -1.22 17.67
C ASP A 106 -5.03 0.19 18.01
N ALA A 107 -6.22 0.55 17.52
CA ALA A 107 -6.87 1.83 17.78
C ALA A 107 -7.36 1.92 19.24
N ASN A 108 -6.54 1.47 20.19
CA ASN A 108 -6.83 1.45 21.61
C ASN A 108 -5.56 1.75 22.43
N ALA A 109 -5.08 2.98 22.30
CA ALA A 109 -4.29 3.63 23.34
C ALA A 109 -4.81 5.05 23.50
N THR A 110 -6.07 5.15 23.94
CA THR A 110 -6.51 6.29 24.75
C THR A 110 -6.48 5.82 26.19
N GLU A 111 -5.43 6.21 26.92
CA GLU A 111 -5.46 6.33 28.38
C GLU A 111 -5.59 7.81 28.73
#